data_AF-A0A1H9UPZ2-F1
#
_entry.id   AF-A0A1H9UPZ2-F1
#
_cell.length_a   1.000
_cell.length_b   1.000
_cell.length_c   1.000
_cell.angle_alpha   90.00
_cell.angle_beta   90.00
_cell.angle_gamma   90.00
#
_symmetry.space_group_name_H-M   'P 1'
#
loop_
_entity.id
_entity.type
_entity.pdbx_description
1 polymer ?
#
loop_
_entity_poly.entity_id
_entity_poly.type
_entity_poly.pdbx_seq_one_letter_code
_entity_poly.pdbx_strand_id
1 'polypeptide(L)'
;MTAGMEQRAAIATYIAREAIVSAVINAAIGALFFYGLFGGLNDVPVPGWGGYAFDFLPQSAAVTLMACLVPGLLARRALAAGRWRLPQNEVPALPYLLRLAALSVAVGLMLGGGSAALWIMSGIVSLGHASALVIKIVYGALLGALITSRVLRHLLRDTLSSKDMN
;
A
#
# COMPACT_ATOMS: atom_id res chain seq x y z
N MET A 1 -11.87 -8.28 -31.69
CA MET A 1 -12.17 -7.41 -30.53
C MET A 1 -12.08 -8.12 -29.17
N THR A 2 -12.15 -9.45 -29.11
CA THR A 2 -12.29 -10.25 -27.86
C THR A 2 -10.99 -10.41 -27.04
N ALA A 3 -9.85 -10.71 -27.69
CA ALA A 3 -8.59 -10.99 -26.99
C ALA A 3 -8.05 -9.83 -26.10
N GLY A 4 -8.26 -8.58 -26.54
CA GLY A 4 -7.84 -7.40 -25.75
C GLY A 4 -8.70 -7.17 -24.50
N MET A 5 -9.98 -7.55 -24.53
CA MET A 5 -10.88 -7.45 -23.38
C MET A 5 -10.57 -8.52 -22.34
N GLU A 6 -10.30 -9.76 -22.78
CA GLU A 6 -9.91 -10.87 -21.90
C GLU A 6 -8.61 -10.56 -21.14
N GLN A 7 -7.60 -10.00 -21.82
CA GLN A 7 -6.34 -9.61 -21.18
C GLN A 7 -6.54 -8.48 -20.16
N ARG A 8 -7.38 -7.49 -20.45
CA ARG A 8 -7.72 -6.41 -19.49
C ARG A 8 -8.42 -6.97 -18.25
N ALA A 9 -9.35 -7.92 -18.40
CA ALA A 9 -10.03 -8.58 -17.29
C ALA A 9 -9.05 -9.41 -16.44
N ALA A 10 -8.12 -10.13 -17.08
CA ALA A 10 -7.08 -10.89 -16.40
C ALA A 10 -6.13 -9.98 -15.59
N ILE A 11 -5.73 -8.83 -16.16
CA ILE A 11 -4.92 -7.81 -15.46
C ILE A 11 -5.69 -7.23 -14.28
N ALA A 12 -6.95 -6.85 -14.46
CA ALA A 12 -7.77 -6.30 -13.38
C ALA A 12 -7.91 -7.29 -12.22
N THR A 13 -8.15 -8.57 -12.53
CA THR A 13 -8.24 -9.65 -11.53
C THR A 13 -6.91 -9.86 -10.81
N TYR A 14 -5.79 -9.81 -11.54
CA TYR A 14 -4.46 -9.87 -10.94
C TYR A 14 -4.24 -8.71 -9.97
N ILE A 15 -4.56 -7.48 -10.37
CA ILE A 15 -4.41 -6.28 -9.51
C ILE A 15 -5.27 -6.40 -8.26
N ALA A 16 -6.54 -6.80 -8.40
CA ALA A 16 -7.44 -6.99 -7.27
C ALA A 16 -6.91 -8.04 -6.29
N ARG A 17 -6.40 -9.17 -6.78
CA ARG A 17 -5.80 -10.21 -5.94
C ARG A 17 -4.61 -9.69 -5.16
N GLU A 18 -3.65 -9.04 -5.83
CA GLU A 18 -2.46 -8.49 -5.17
C GLU A 18 -2.81 -7.40 -4.15
N ALA A 19 -3.82 -6.57 -4.43
CA ALA A 19 -4.31 -5.57 -3.50
C ALA A 19 -4.93 -6.18 -2.24
N ILE A 20 -5.74 -7.25 -2.39
CA ILE A 20 -6.32 -7.99 -1.26
C ILE A 20 -5.21 -8.65 -0.42
N VAL A 21 -4.25 -9.31 -1.07
CA VAL A 21 -3.10 -9.93 -0.38
C VAL A 21 -2.31 -8.88 0.40
N SER A 22 -2.03 -7.73 -0.23
CA SER A 22 -1.36 -6.60 0.42
C SER A 22 -2.15 -6.07 1.62
N ALA A 23 -3.47 -5.93 1.50
CA ALA A 23 -4.31 -5.50 2.62
C ALA A 23 -4.23 -6.46 3.81
N VAL A 24 -4.33 -7.77 3.57
CA VAL A 24 -4.27 -8.80 4.61
C VAL A 24 -2.90 -8.82 5.30
N ILE A 25 -1.82 -8.74 4.52
CA ILE A 25 -0.45 -8.72 5.08
C ILE A 25 -0.24 -7.46 5.93
N ASN A 26 -0.63 -6.28 5.44
CA ASN A 26 -0.45 -5.04 6.20
C ASN A 26 -1.37 -4.96 7.44
N ALA A 27 -2.56 -5.55 7.38
CA ALA A 27 -3.42 -5.74 8.55
C ALA A 27 -2.73 -6.59 9.63
N ALA A 28 -2.20 -7.76 9.24
CA ALA A 28 -1.54 -8.68 10.16
C ALA A 28 -0.26 -8.08 10.78
N ILE A 29 0.58 -7.46 9.94
CA ILE A 29 1.80 -6.78 10.40
C ILE A 29 1.44 -5.61 11.31
N GLY A 30 0.45 -4.79 10.94
CA GLY A 30 -0.03 -3.67 11.76
C GLY A 30 -0.53 -4.11 13.12
N ALA A 31 -1.29 -5.21 13.18
CA ALA A 31 -1.74 -5.81 14.44
C ALA A 31 -0.55 -6.28 15.29
N LEU A 32 0.43 -6.96 14.68
CA LEU A 32 1.63 -7.44 15.38
C LEU A 32 2.42 -6.28 16.01
N PHE A 33 2.68 -5.22 15.24
CA PHE A 33 3.37 -4.03 15.74
C PHE A 33 2.56 -3.34 16.84
N PHE A 34 1.25 -3.23 16.67
CA PHE A 34 0.38 -2.65 17.68
C PHE A 34 0.47 -3.42 19.00
N TYR A 35 0.38 -4.75 18.98
CA TYR A 35 0.53 -5.56 20.19
C TYR A 35 1.94 -5.45 20.79
N GLY A 36 2.98 -5.36 19.96
CA GLY A 36 4.35 -5.15 20.43
C GLY A 36 4.53 -3.81 21.16
N LEU A 37 3.83 -2.76 20.74
CA LEU A 37 3.93 -1.42 21.34
C LEU A 37 2.95 -1.18 22.49
N PHE A 38 1.75 -1.75 22.41
CA PHE A 38 0.62 -1.38 23.28
C PHE A 38 -0.06 -2.57 23.98
N GLY A 39 0.37 -3.81 23.74
CA GLY A 39 -0.35 -5.02 24.19
C GLY A 39 -0.47 -5.20 25.70
N GLY A 40 0.31 -4.46 26.50
CA GLY A 40 0.21 -4.45 27.96
C GLY A 40 -0.64 -3.32 28.54
N LEU A 41 -1.21 -2.45 27.70
CA LEU A 41 -1.95 -1.27 28.13
C LEU A 41 -3.46 -1.48 27.97
N ASN A 42 -4.23 -1.09 29.00
CA ASN A 42 -5.69 -1.05 28.89
C ASN A 42 -6.15 0.12 28.00
N ASP A 43 -5.46 1.26 28.15
CA ASP A 43 -5.68 2.48 27.38
C ASP A 43 -4.42 2.88 26.64
N VAL A 44 -4.57 3.16 25.36
CA VAL A 44 -3.47 3.53 24.46
C VAL A 44 -3.32 5.05 24.48
N PRO A 45 -2.16 5.60 24.89
CA PRO A 45 -1.91 7.04 24.85
C PRO A 45 -1.89 7.52 23.40
N VAL A 46 -2.63 8.59 23.10
CA VAL A 46 -2.74 9.14 21.75
C VAL A 46 -1.61 10.12 21.41
N PRO A 47 -1.39 11.20 22.18
CA PRO A 47 -0.29 12.13 21.92
C PRO A 47 1.04 11.63 22.52
N GLY A 48 2.12 12.35 22.18
CA GLY A 48 3.44 12.12 22.74
C GLY A 48 4.32 11.19 21.91
N TRP A 49 5.61 11.18 22.24
CA TRP A 49 6.57 10.29 21.60
C TRP A 49 6.25 8.83 21.94
N GLY A 50 6.12 7.98 20.92
CA GLY A 50 5.65 6.60 21.10
C GLY A 50 4.13 6.45 21.30
N GLY A 51 3.37 7.54 21.24
CA GLY A 51 1.91 7.51 21.28
C GLY A 51 1.30 6.99 19.96
N TYR A 52 0.02 6.63 20.03
CA TYR A 52 -0.75 6.08 18.91
C TYR A 52 -0.69 6.96 17.66
N ALA A 53 -0.77 8.29 17.83
CA ALA A 53 -0.71 9.23 16.71
C ALA A 53 0.65 9.20 16.01
N PHE A 54 1.75 9.11 16.77
CA PHE A 54 3.09 9.12 16.20
C PHE A 54 3.37 7.86 15.36
N ASP A 55 2.81 6.70 15.76
CA ASP A 55 2.99 5.43 15.07
C ASP A 55 2.40 5.42 13.64
N PHE A 56 1.53 6.38 13.28
CA PHE A 56 1.04 6.49 11.90
C PHE A 56 2.16 6.83 10.91
N LEU A 57 3.21 7.57 11.31
CA LEU A 57 4.31 7.91 10.41
C LEU A 57 5.13 6.68 9.99
N PRO A 58 5.80 5.96 10.93
CA PRO A 58 6.60 4.80 10.56
C PRO A 58 5.74 3.68 9.95
N GLN A 59 4.51 3.48 10.44
CA GLN A 59 3.59 2.51 9.82
C GLN A 59 3.30 2.87 8.37
N SER A 60 2.92 4.12 8.07
CA SER A 60 2.54 4.50 6.71
C SER A 60 3.72 4.39 5.74
N ALA A 61 4.92 4.81 6.17
CA ALA A 61 6.13 4.66 5.37
C ALA A 61 6.41 3.18 5.04
N ALA A 62 6.36 2.30 6.05
CA ALA A 62 6.58 0.88 5.87
C ALA A 62 5.52 0.22 4.97
N VAL A 63 4.23 0.52 5.21
CA VAL A 63 3.11 0.00 4.44
C VAL A 63 3.23 0.41 2.97
N THR A 64 3.45 1.68 2.67
CA THR A 64 3.51 2.14 1.26
C THR A 64 4.77 1.65 0.55
N LEU A 65 5.89 1.51 1.26
CA LEU A 65 7.11 0.91 0.71
C LEU A 65 6.86 -0.55 0.29
N MET A 66 6.34 -1.37 1.20
CA MET A 66 6.10 -2.79 0.96
C MET A 66 5.00 -3.01 -0.08
N ALA A 67 3.91 -2.23 0.00
CA ALA A 67 2.79 -2.27 -0.94
C ALA A 67 3.17 -1.82 -2.36
N CYS A 68 4.31 -1.13 -2.53
CA CYS A 68 4.88 -0.82 -3.83
C CYS A 68 5.88 -1.89 -4.28
N LEU A 69 6.91 -2.18 -3.47
CA LEU A 69 8.04 -3.00 -3.89
C LEU A 69 7.67 -4.45 -4.13
N VAL A 70 6.96 -5.09 -3.22
CA VAL A 70 6.65 -6.53 -3.32
C VAL A 70 5.80 -6.84 -4.56
N PRO A 71 4.60 -6.25 -4.73
CA PRO A 71 3.79 -6.50 -5.91
C PRO A 71 4.42 -5.94 -7.18
N GLY A 72 5.17 -4.83 -7.10
CA GLY A 72 5.89 -4.25 -8.23
C GLY A 72 6.99 -5.17 -8.78
N LEU A 73 7.78 -5.80 -7.90
CA LEU A 73 8.78 -6.80 -8.28
C LEU A 73 8.15 -8.06 -8.84
N LEU A 74 7.05 -8.53 -8.24
CA LEU A 74 6.30 -9.68 -8.76
C LEU A 74 5.74 -9.39 -10.16
N ALA A 75 5.12 -8.23 -10.35
CA ALA A 75 4.61 -7.81 -11.66
C ALA A 75 5.74 -7.72 -12.68
N ARG A 76 6.87 -7.08 -12.33
CA ARG A 76 8.06 -6.99 -13.18
C ARG A 76 8.60 -8.36 -13.59
N ARG A 77 8.73 -9.31 -12.65
CA ARG A 77 9.13 -10.70 -12.94
C ARG A 77 8.15 -11.37 -13.89
N ALA A 78 6.87 -11.13 -13.68
CA ALA A 78 5.83 -11.76 -14.45
C ALA A 78 5.75 -11.17 -15.88
N LEU A 79 6.06 -9.88 -16.07
CA LEU A 79 6.28 -9.26 -17.38
C LEU A 79 7.50 -9.85 -18.09
N ALA A 80 8.62 -10.00 -17.38
CA ALA A 80 9.84 -10.61 -17.93
C ALA A 80 9.62 -12.07 -18.39
N ALA A 81 8.67 -12.78 -17.75
CA ALA A 81 8.26 -14.13 -18.15
C ALA A 81 7.26 -14.16 -19.32
N GLY A 82 6.88 -13.01 -19.90
CA GLY A 82 5.98 -12.93 -21.05
C GLY A 82 4.53 -13.33 -20.76
N ARG A 83 4.12 -13.34 -19.49
CA ARG A 83 2.77 -13.79 -19.08
C ARG A 83 1.64 -12.82 -19.52
N TRP A 84 1.99 -11.62 -19.98
CA TRP A 84 1.06 -10.65 -20.59
C TRP A 84 1.67 -10.14 -21.89
N ARG A 85 0.88 -10.09 -22.97
CA ARG A 85 1.29 -9.53 -24.25
C ARG A 85 1.08 -8.01 -24.23
N LEU A 86 2.08 -7.27 -23.77
CA LEU A 86 1.98 -5.82 -23.70
C LEU A 86 2.60 -5.20 -24.97
N PRO A 87 1.95 -4.18 -25.57
CA PRO A 87 2.44 -3.47 -26.76
C PRO A 87 3.90 -3.03 -26.69
N GLN A 88 4.34 -2.61 -25.50
CA GLN A 88 5.74 -2.43 -25.17
C GLN A 88 6.13 -3.57 -24.22
N ASN A 89 6.91 -4.53 -24.70
CA ASN A 89 7.48 -5.61 -23.89
C ASN A 89 8.60 -5.11 -22.94
N GLU A 90 8.61 -3.81 -22.62
CA GLU A 90 9.63 -3.24 -21.76
C GLU A 90 9.29 -3.57 -20.30
N VAL A 91 10.08 -4.47 -19.74
CA VAL A 91 10.08 -4.75 -18.32
C VAL A 91 10.58 -3.49 -17.60
N PRO A 92 9.80 -2.92 -16.65
CA PRO A 92 10.22 -1.72 -15.93
C PRO A 92 11.60 -1.90 -15.28
N ALA A 93 12.47 -0.92 -15.47
CA ALA A 93 13.80 -0.95 -14.89
C ALA A 93 13.73 -0.89 -13.35
N LEU A 94 14.65 -1.57 -12.66
CA LEU A 94 14.69 -1.57 -11.19
C LEU A 94 14.81 -0.15 -10.59
N PRO A 95 15.65 0.77 -11.12
CA PRO A 95 15.72 2.14 -10.61
C PRO A 95 14.40 2.89 -10.69
N TYR A 96 13.58 2.62 -11.72
CA TYR A 96 12.26 3.23 -11.83
C TYR A 96 11.32 2.72 -10.72
N LEU A 97 11.34 1.42 -10.42
CA LEU A 97 10.55 0.87 -9.32
C LEU A 97 10.99 1.43 -7.96
N LEU A 98 12.30 1.65 -7.74
CA LEU A 98 12.81 2.28 -6.52
C LEU A 98 12.35 3.74 -6.39
N ARG A 99 12.31 4.49 -7.50
CA ARG A 99 11.75 5.86 -7.52
C ARG A 99 10.26 5.86 -7.16
N LEU A 100 9.49 4.93 -7.73
CA LEU A 100 8.07 4.79 -7.44
C LEU A 100 7.83 4.39 -5.97
N ALA A 101 8.70 3.55 -5.40
CA ALA A 101 8.68 3.20 -4.00
C ALA A 101 8.99 4.41 -3.11
N ALA A 102 10.03 5.20 -3.43
CA ALA A 102 10.35 6.42 -2.70
C ALA A 102 9.19 7.44 -2.73
N LEU A 103 8.55 7.62 -3.89
CA LEU A 103 7.36 8.46 -4.02
C LEU A 103 6.19 7.92 -3.19
N SER A 104 5.99 6.61 -3.19
CA SER A 104 4.95 5.95 -2.38
C SER A 104 5.22 6.15 -0.88
N VAL A 105 6.47 6.11 -0.44
CA VAL A 105 6.88 6.45 0.93
C VAL A 105 6.58 7.90 1.25
N ALA A 106 6.91 8.84 0.37
CA ALA A 106 6.59 10.25 0.57
C ALA A 106 5.07 10.48 0.74
N VAL A 107 4.25 9.87 -0.13
CA VAL A 107 2.78 9.89 -0.01
C VAL A 107 2.32 9.25 1.30
N GLY A 108 2.90 8.12 1.67
CA GLY A 108 2.63 7.43 2.95
C GLY A 108 2.91 8.33 4.15
N LEU A 109 4.08 8.98 4.18
CA LEU A 109 4.46 9.91 5.24
C LEU A 109 3.52 11.11 5.32
N MET A 110 3.09 11.65 4.17
CA MET A 110 2.09 12.73 4.15
C MET A 110 0.75 12.28 4.74
N LEU A 111 0.26 11.10 4.36
CA LEU A 111 -1.00 10.55 4.88
C LEU A 111 -0.91 10.18 6.37
N GLY A 112 0.20 9.57 6.78
CA GLY A 112 0.48 9.20 8.16
C GLY A 112 0.64 10.44 9.04
N GLY A 113 1.39 11.44 8.59
CA GLY A 113 1.55 12.72 9.26
C GLY A 113 0.24 13.50 9.36
N GLY A 114 -0.57 13.52 8.30
CA GLY A 114 -1.91 14.11 8.34
C GLY A 114 -2.82 13.40 9.35
N SER A 115 -2.79 12.07 9.38
CA SER A 115 -3.56 11.28 10.35
C SER A 115 -3.10 11.54 11.79
N ALA A 116 -1.79 11.60 12.02
CA ALA A 116 -1.21 11.94 13.31
C ALA A 116 -1.63 13.34 13.77
N ALA A 117 -1.58 14.33 12.87
CA ALA A 117 -2.01 15.69 13.17
C ALA A 117 -3.50 15.75 13.54
N LEU A 118 -4.37 15.05 12.82
CA LEU A 118 -5.80 14.97 13.15
C LEU A 118 -6.04 14.36 14.54
N TRP A 119 -5.32 13.31 14.90
CA TRP A 119 -5.42 12.72 16.24
C TRP A 119 -4.96 13.69 17.33
N ILE A 120 -3.82 14.37 17.14
CA ILE A 120 -3.31 15.35 18.09
C ILE A 120 -4.29 16.52 18.25
N MET A 121 -4.85 17.02 17.14
CA MET A 121 -5.80 18.14 17.13
C MET A 121 -7.18 17.78 17.68
N SER A 122 -7.53 16.48 17.73
CA SER A 122 -8.83 16.03 18.26
C SER A 122 -9.00 16.25 19.77
N GLY A 123 -7.90 16.44 20.51
CA GLY A 123 -7.91 16.54 21.97
C GLY A 123 -8.10 15.20 22.69
N ILE A 124 -8.25 14.09 21.95
CA ILE A 124 -8.33 12.75 22.54
C ILE A 124 -6.97 12.38 23.10
N VAL A 125 -6.92 12.07 24.41
CA VAL A 125 -5.68 11.73 25.12
C VAL A 125 -5.42 10.24 25.19
N SER A 126 -6.47 9.43 25.14
CA SER A 126 -6.40 7.96 25.23
C SER A 126 -7.50 7.30 24.39
N LEU A 127 -7.19 6.11 23.89
CA LEU A 127 -8.13 5.24 23.18
C LEU A 127 -8.17 3.88 23.86
N GLY A 128 -9.36 3.29 23.95
CA GLY A 128 -9.48 1.89 24.34
C GLY A 128 -8.70 0.99 23.40
N HIS A 129 -7.98 0.01 23.96
CA HIS A 129 -7.08 -0.88 23.22
C HIS A 129 -7.71 -1.52 21.97
N ALA A 130 -8.94 -2.04 22.08
CA ALA A 130 -9.64 -2.67 20.96
C ALA A 130 -9.93 -1.70 19.81
N SER A 131 -10.40 -0.49 20.13
CA SER A 131 -10.71 0.54 19.12
C SER A 131 -9.43 0.99 18.39
N ALA A 132 -8.35 1.21 19.13
CA ALA A 132 -7.06 1.58 18.56
C ALA A 132 -6.51 0.49 17.63
N LEU A 133 -6.62 -0.78 18.02
CA LEU A 133 -6.22 -1.91 17.18
C LEU A 133 -7.03 -1.98 15.87
N VAL A 134 -8.36 -1.88 15.96
CA VAL A 134 -9.25 -1.94 14.79
C VAL A 134 -8.91 -0.82 13.80
N ILE A 135 -8.74 0.41 14.29
CA ILE A 135 -8.39 1.55 13.44
C ILE A 135 -7.04 1.32 12.77
N LYS A 136 -6.02 0.82 13.49
CA LYS A 136 -4.70 0.49 12.92
C LYS A 136 -4.77 -0.55 11.82
N ILE A 137 -5.53 -1.62 12.04
CA ILE A 137 -5.73 -2.71 11.07
C ILE A 137 -6.40 -2.17 9.81
N VAL A 138 -7.53 -1.47 9.98
CA VAL A 138 -8.30 -0.92 8.85
C VAL A 138 -7.46 0.09 8.07
N TYR A 139 -6.75 0.99 8.76
CA TYR A 139 -5.87 1.96 8.13
C TYR A 139 -4.78 1.30 7.29
N GLY A 140 -4.02 0.37 7.88
CA GLY A 140 -2.94 -0.34 7.20
C GLY A 140 -3.43 -1.15 6.01
N ALA A 141 -4.57 -1.84 6.16
CA ALA A 141 -5.20 -2.62 5.09
C ALA A 141 -5.60 -1.75 3.90
N LEU A 142 -6.31 -0.64 4.16
CA LEU A 142 -6.77 0.29 3.13
C LEU A 142 -5.60 0.95 2.41
N LEU A 143 -4.61 1.43 3.16
CA LEU A 143 -3.42 2.05 2.59
C LEU A 143 -2.64 1.05 1.71
N GLY A 144 -2.43 -0.17 2.20
CA GLY A 144 -1.77 -1.25 1.46
C GLY A 144 -2.49 -1.59 0.15
N ALA A 145 -3.80 -1.83 0.20
CA ALA A 145 -4.61 -2.11 -1.00
C ALA A 145 -4.57 -0.95 -2.00
N LEU A 146 -4.70 0.29 -1.52
CA LEU A 146 -4.74 1.48 -2.37
C LEU A 146 -3.42 1.66 -3.13
N ILE A 147 -2.29 1.61 -2.43
CA ILE A 147 -0.97 1.79 -3.03
C ILE A 147 -0.66 0.64 -4.00
N THR A 148 -0.86 -0.62 -3.59
CA THR A 148 -0.67 -1.77 -4.48
C THR A 148 -1.52 -1.65 -5.74
N SER A 149 -2.80 -1.29 -5.61
CA SER A 149 -3.70 -1.12 -6.76
C SER A 149 -3.26 0.01 -7.69
N ARG A 150 -2.72 1.11 -7.17
CA ARG A 150 -2.26 2.24 -7.99
C ARG A 150 -0.94 1.93 -8.69
N VAL A 151 0.03 1.37 -7.97
CA VAL A 151 1.33 0.97 -8.51
C VAL A 151 1.15 -0.06 -9.62
N LEU A 152 0.39 -1.13 -9.39
CA LEU A 152 0.18 -2.14 -10.41
C LEU A 152 -0.62 -1.63 -11.61
N ARG A 153 -1.60 -0.74 -11.40
CA ARG A 153 -2.28 -0.08 -12.52
C ARG A 153 -1.30 0.74 -13.34
N HIS A 154 -0.41 1.50 -12.71
CA HIS A 154 0.59 2.27 -13.46
C HIS A 154 1.52 1.36 -14.27
N LEU A 155 2.06 0.31 -13.64
CA LEU A 155 2.98 -0.64 -14.29
C LEU A 155 2.33 -1.45 -15.43
N LEU A 156 1.05 -1.78 -15.31
CA LEU A 156 0.36 -2.69 -16.23
C LEU A 156 -0.62 -2.00 -17.20
N ARG A 157 -0.94 -0.71 -17.00
CA ARG A 157 -1.89 0.05 -17.83
C ARG A 157 -1.22 1.02 -18.78
N ASP A 158 -0.07 1.62 -18.41
CA ASP A 158 0.73 2.47 -19.32
C ASP A 158 1.11 1.70 -20.59
N THR A 159 1.27 0.39 -20.46
CA THR A 159 1.54 -0.53 -21.56
C THR A 159 0.36 -0.74 -22.51
N LEU A 160 -0.89 -0.43 -22.13
CA LEU A 160 -2.08 -0.60 -22.99
C LEU A 160 -2.50 0.67 -23.75
N SER A 161 -2.06 1.86 -23.30
CA SER A 161 -2.52 3.16 -23.84
C SER A 161 -1.75 3.66 -25.06
N SER A 162 -0.58 3.08 -25.40
CA SER A 162 0.23 3.50 -26.55
C SER A 162 -0.36 3.12 -27.92
N LYS A 163 -1.54 2.49 -27.97
CA LYS A 163 -2.17 2.00 -29.21
C LYS A 163 -3.17 2.99 -29.84
N ASP A 164 -3.53 4.06 -29.14
CA ASP A 164 -4.52 5.04 -29.66
C ASP A 164 -3.86 6.32 -30.22
N MET A 165 -2.53 6.34 -30.38
CA MET A 165 -1.75 7.52 -30.83
C MET A 165 -0.76 7.25 -31.98
N ASN A 166 -0.89 6.14 -32.71
CA ASN A 166 -0.16 5.90 -33.97
C ASN A 166 -1.08 5.26 -35.01
#